data_AF-A0A533RV42-F1
#
_entry.id   AF-A0A533RV42-F1
#
_cell.length_a   1.000
_cell.length_b   1.000
_cell.length_c   1.000
_cell.angle_alpha   90.00
_cell.angle_beta   90.00
_cell.angle_gamma   90.00
#
_symmetry.space_group_name_H-M   'P 1'
#
loop_
_entity.id
_entity.type
_entity.pdbx_description
1 polymer ?
#
loop_
_entity_poly.entity_id
_entity_poly.type
_entity_poly.pdbx_seq_one_letter_code
_entity_poly.pdbx_strand_id
1 'polypeptide(L)'
;MVEPVHGRVLVVDDERDFAASLADILQSRGMEPRIAATAEEAQAASAGWEPEVALLDVRLGHTNGVDLIPQLQARRPGLVCLMLTGYADTDTAIAALQKGAYDFLRKPVDVAVLLAAIGRALEKGRMDQERSRTQAALR
;
A
#
# COMPACT_ATOMS: atom_id res chain seq x y z
N MET A 1 -10.24 2.14 -23.69
CA MET A 1 -10.91 2.19 -22.37
C MET A 1 -10.07 1.33 -21.44
N VAL A 2 -9.53 1.89 -20.36
CA VAL A 2 -8.79 1.12 -19.35
C VAL A 2 -9.84 0.49 -18.44
N GLU A 3 -9.77 -0.81 -18.18
CA GLU A 3 -10.71 -1.47 -17.27
C GLU A 3 -10.67 -0.83 -15.88
N PRO A 4 -11.81 -0.70 -15.19
CA PRO A 4 -11.84 -0.14 -13.86
C PRO A 4 -11.04 -1.03 -12.91
N VAL A 5 -10.03 -0.44 -12.27
CA VAL A 5 -9.23 -1.09 -11.25
C VAL A 5 -10.00 -0.97 -9.94
N HIS A 6 -10.63 -2.06 -9.52
CA HIS A 6 -11.27 -2.15 -8.21
C HIS A 6 -10.27 -2.68 -7.18
N GLY A 7 -10.35 -2.22 -5.93
CA GLY A 7 -9.51 -2.74 -4.85
C GLY A 7 -9.52 -1.84 -3.63
N ARG A 8 -9.30 -2.44 -2.45
CA ARG A 8 -9.17 -1.72 -1.18
C ARG A 8 -7.74 -1.23 -0.98
N VAL A 9 -7.56 0.09 -0.97
CA VAL A 9 -6.25 0.75 -0.84
C VAL A 9 -6.16 1.50 0.49
N LEU A 10 -5.23 1.10 1.35
CA LEU A 10 -4.89 1.82 2.57
C LEU A 10 -3.83 2.89 2.26
N VAL A 11 -4.13 4.15 2.52
CA VAL A 11 -3.20 5.28 2.39
C VAL A 11 -2.71 5.64 3.79
N VAL A 12 -1.41 5.47 4.04
CA VAL A 12 -0.77 5.70 5.35
C VAL A 12 0.17 6.90 5.25
N ASP A 13 -0.32 8.06 5.66
CA ASP A 13 0.38 9.33 5.51
C ASP A 13 -0.16 10.33 6.54
N ASP A 14 0.72 11.02 7.27
CA ASP A 14 0.34 12.03 8.28
C ASP A 14 0.04 13.40 7.65
N GLU A 15 0.42 13.61 6.39
CA GLU A 15 0.04 14.77 5.57
C GLU A 15 -1.42 14.64 5.10
N ARG A 16 -2.37 15.01 5.97
CA ARG A 16 -3.82 14.84 5.73
C ARG A 16 -4.32 15.37 4.38
N ASP A 17 -3.84 16.54 3.96
CA ASP A 17 -4.28 17.17 2.70
C ASP A 17 -3.81 16.36 1.48
N PHE A 18 -2.58 15.82 1.53
CA PHE A 18 -2.06 14.93 0.49
C PHE A 18 -2.84 13.61 0.48
N ALA A 19 -3.04 13.01 1.65
CA ALA A 19 -3.78 11.75 1.80
C ALA A 19 -5.23 11.86 1.29
N ALA A 20 -5.91 12.96 1.60
CA ALA A 20 -7.27 13.24 1.14
C ALA A 20 -7.31 13.43 -0.39
N SER A 21 -6.40 14.23 -0.94
CA SER A 21 -6.30 14.44 -2.39
C SER A 21 -6.04 13.12 -3.13
N LEU A 22 -5.17 12.27 -2.59
CA LEU A 22 -4.90 10.96 -3.14
C LEU A 22 -6.12 10.04 -3.04
N ALA A 23 -6.83 10.03 -1.90
CA ALA A 23 -8.06 9.26 -1.75
C ALA A 23 -9.11 9.67 -2.79
N ASP A 24 -9.34 10.96 -3.02
CA ASP A 24 -10.27 11.44 -4.04
C ASP A 24 -9.90 10.94 -5.45
N ILE A 25 -8.60 10.97 -5.78
CA ILE A 25 -8.09 10.42 -7.03
C ILE A 25 -8.37 8.92 -7.11
N LEU A 26 -8.05 8.14 -6.08
CA LEU A 26 -8.26 6.69 -6.08
C LEU A 26 -9.74 6.34 -6.22
N GLN A 27 -10.62 7.04 -5.50
CA GLN A 27 -12.06 6.87 -5.56
C GLN A 27 -12.61 7.20 -6.95
N SER A 28 -12.12 8.27 -7.59
CA SER A 28 -12.50 8.61 -8.97
C SER A 28 -12.13 7.54 -10.00
N ARG A 29 -11.20 6.64 -9.67
CA ARG A 29 -10.77 5.50 -10.49
C ARG A 29 -11.45 4.18 -10.15
N GLY A 30 -12.42 4.19 -9.22
CA GLY A 30 -13.20 3.01 -8.85
C GLY A 30 -12.58 2.13 -7.76
N MET A 31 -11.51 2.62 -7.10
CA MET A 31 -10.94 1.98 -5.91
C MET A 31 -11.64 2.46 -4.64
N GLU A 32 -11.46 1.72 -3.56
CA GLU A 32 -11.94 2.07 -2.23
C GLU A 32 -10.74 2.50 -1.38
N PRO A 33 -10.47 3.79 -1.20
CA PRO A 33 -9.38 4.24 -0.34
C PRO A 33 -9.81 4.29 1.14
N ARG A 34 -8.86 4.06 2.04
CA ARG A 34 -8.97 4.37 3.47
C ARG A 34 -7.71 5.06 3.93
N ILE A 35 -7.84 6.16 4.67
CA ILE A 35 -6.70 6.91 5.19
C ILE A 35 -6.39 6.44 6.62
N ALA A 36 -5.11 6.33 6.94
CA ALA A 36 -4.56 6.20 8.28
C ALA A 36 -3.43 7.23 8.44
N ALA A 37 -3.52 8.09 9.45
CA ALA A 37 -2.52 9.10 9.73
C ALA A 37 -1.43 8.62 10.70
N THR A 38 -1.61 7.44 11.31
CA THR A 38 -0.65 6.85 12.26
C THR A 38 -0.44 5.35 12.02
N ALA A 39 0.62 4.83 12.62
CA ALA A 39 0.93 3.40 12.60
C ALA A 39 -0.19 2.56 13.21
N GLU A 40 -0.79 3.02 14.30
CA GLU A 40 -1.87 2.34 15.01
C GLU A 40 -3.13 2.28 14.15
N GLU A 41 -3.49 3.39 13.51
CA GLU A 41 -4.62 3.45 12.57
C GLU A 41 -4.37 2.50 11.38
N ALA A 42 -3.16 2.48 10.84
CA ALA A 42 -2.80 1.59 9.73
C ALA A 42 -2.90 0.11 10.13
N GLN A 43 -2.44 -0.25 11.32
CA GLN A 43 -2.54 -1.61 11.84
C GLN A 43 -4.00 -2.02 12.11
N ALA A 44 -4.81 -1.12 12.69
CA ALA A 44 -6.23 -1.37 12.94
C ALA A 44 -7.00 -1.56 11.63
N ALA A 45 -6.74 -0.71 10.63
CA ALA A 45 -7.34 -0.82 9.31
C ALA A 45 -6.90 -2.11 8.60
N SER A 46 -5.62 -2.49 8.70
CA SER A 46 -5.11 -3.72 8.10
C SER A 46 -5.85 -4.97 8.62
N ALA A 47 -6.11 -5.02 9.93
CA ALA A 47 -6.79 -6.16 10.56
C ALA A 47 -8.30 -6.19 10.31
N GLY A 48 -8.99 -5.04 10.37
CA GLY A 48 -10.46 -5.00 10.31
C GLY A 48 -11.06 -4.75 8.93
N TRP A 49 -10.34 -4.02 8.07
CA TRP A 49 -10.82 -3.65 6.73
C TRP A 49 -10.12 -4.41 5.61
N GLU A 50 -9.07 -5.16 5.93
CA GLU A 50 -8.41 -6.09 5.02
C GLU A 50 -8.03 -5.47 3.66
N PRO A 51 -7.21 -4.41 3.64
CA PRO A 51 -6.72 -3.82 2.40
C PRO A 51 -5.99 -4.85 1.53
N GLU A 52 -6.04 -4.65 0.22
CA GLU A 52 -5.24 -5.40 -0.75
C GLU A 52 -3.88 -4.73 -0.98
N VAL A 53 -3.86 -3.39 -0.94
CA VAL A 53 -2.66 -2.57 -1.12
C VAL A 53 -2.54 -1.55 0.01
N ALA A 54 -1.32 -1.33 0.49
CA ALA A 54 -0.98 -0.22 1.39
C ALA A 54 0.03 0.72 0.71
N LEU A 55 -0.30 2.01 0.63
CA LEU A 55 0.62 3.09 0.27
C LEU A 55 1.18 3.69 1.57
N LEU A 56 2.48 3.63 1.76
CA LEU A 56 3.15 4.01 3.02
C LEU A 56 4.09 5.19 2.77
N ASP A 57 3.92 6.29 3.52
CA ASP A 57 4.98 7.28 3.65
C ASP A 57 6.10 6.75 4.57
N VAL A 58 7.34 7.21 4.37
CA VAL A 58 8.49 6.83 5.20
C VAL A 58 8.47 7.56 6.54
N ARG A 59 8.08 8.82 6.57
CA ARG A 59 8.05 9.66 7.77
C ARG A 59 6.60 9.82 8.21
N LEU A 60 6.15 8.94 9.09
CA LEU A 60 4.81 8.99 9.65
C LEU A 60 4.86 9.60 11.05
N GLY A 61 4.92 10.93 11.13
CA GLY A 61 5.18 11.65 12.37
C GLY A 61 6.50 11.23 13.02
N HIS A 62 6.43 10.49 14.13
CA HIS A 62 7.60 9.96 14.85
C HIS A 62 7.96 8.52 14.47
N THR A 63 7.18 7.88 13.59
CA THR A 63 7.34 6.49 13.19
C THR A 63 7.95 6.40 11.80
N ASN A 64 8.89 5.47 11.61
CA ASN A 64 9.39 5.12 10.29
C ASN A 64 8.43 4.12 9.62
N GLY A 65 7.77 4.52 8.53
CA GLY A 65 6.80 3.69 7.82
C GLY A 65 7.40 2.42 7.21
N VAL A 66 8.71 2.39 6.95
CA VAL A 66 9.42 1.17 6.51
C VAL A 66 9.31 0.05 7.55
N ASP A 67 9.24 0.39 8.83
CA ASP A 67 9.10 -0.59 9.92
C ASP A 67 7.68 -1.18 10.00
N LEU A 68 6.70 -0.55 9.36
CA LEU A 68 5.31 -1.02 9.33
C LEU A 68 5.11 -2.15 8.31
N ILE A 69 5.92 -2.22 7.25
CA ILE A 69 5.78 -3.23 6.19
C ILE A 69 5.61 -4.66 6.75
N PRO A 70 6.57 -5.20 7.55
CA PRO A 70 6.46 -6.57 8.05
C PRO A 70 5.27 -6.72 9.03
N GLN A 71 4.93 -5.68 9.78
CA GLN A 71 3.84 -5.71 10.74
C GLN A 71 2.47 -5.80 10.03
N LEU A 72 2.29 -5.03 8.97
CA LEU A 72 1.07 -5.02 8.18
C LEU A 72 0.93 -6.32 7.39
N GLN A 73 2.01 -6.84 6.79
CA GLN A 73 2.01 -8.11 6.06
C GLN A 73 1.77 -9.32 6.97
N ALA A 74 2.30 -9.31 8.19
CA ALA A 74 2.04 -10.36 9.17
C ALA A 74 0.57 -10.40 9.60
N ARG A 75 -0.07 -9.23 9.72
CA ARG A 75 -1.50 -9.12 10.06
C ARG A 75 -2.42 -9.47 8.90
N ARG A 76 -2.06 -9.07 7.69
CA ARG A 76 -2.81 -9.35 6.46
C ARG A 76 -1.91 -10.06 5.44
N PRO A 77 -1.82 -11.40 5.51
CA PRO A 77 -1.10 -12.18 4.49
C PRO A 77 -1.66 -11.89 3.09
N GLY A 78 -0.81 -11.52 2.15
CA GLY A 78 -1.20 -11.11 0.80
C GLY A 78 -1.50 -9.62 0.63
N LEU A 79 -1.32 -8.80 1.66
CA LEU A 79 -1.24 -7.34 1.53
C LEU A 79 0.04 -6.95 0.79
N VAL A 80 -0.09 -6.17 -0.27
CA VAL A 80 1.06 -5.65 -1.02
C VAL A 80 1.35 -4.23 -0.56
N CYS A 81 2.58 -3.98 -0.09
CA CYS A 81 3.00 -2.68 0.43
C CYS A 81 3.81 -1.92 -0.62
N LEU A 82 3.44 -0.68 -0.90
CA LEU A 82 4.12 0.27 -1.79
C LEU A 82 4.60 1.44 -0.93
N MET A 83 5.84 1.89 -1.12
CA MET A 83 6.30 3.13 -0.50
C MET A 83 5.98 4.31 -1.41
N LEU A 84 5.47 5.39 -0.85
CA LEU A 84 5.26 6.66 -1.55
C LEU A 84 5.70 7.81 -0.65
N THR A 85 6.88 8.39 -0.90
CA THR A 85 7.43 9.41 0.02
C THR A 85 8.21 10.53 -0.66
N GLY A 86 8.20 11.71 -0.04
CA GLY A 86 9.11 12.80 -0.40
C GLY A 86 10.53 12.58 0.14
N TYR A 87 10.68 11.74 1.17
CA TYR A 87 11.95 11.42 1.80
C TYR A 87 12.56 10.14 1.20
N ALA A 88 13.09 10.29 -0.01
CA ALA A 88 13.59 9.19 -0.83
C ALA A 88 15.13 9.21 -0.93
N ASP A 89 15.81 8.64 0.05
CA ASP A 89 17.22 8.27 -0.06
C ASP A 89 17.40 6.79 -0.45
N THR A 90 18.57 6.47 -0.99
CA THR A 90 18.89 5.13 -1.53
C THR A 90 18.83 4.06 -0.45
N ASP A 91 19.33 4.34 0.75
CA ASP A 91 19.41 3.38 1.84
C ASP A 91 18.00 3.02 2.36
N THR A 92 17.12 4.00 2.46
CA THR A 92 15.71 3.80 2.84
C THR A 92 14.97 2.97 1.79
N ALA A 93 15.20 3.23 0.50
CA ALA A 93 14.59 2.45 -0.57
C ALA A 93 15.05 0.99 -0.54
N ILE A 94 16.35 0.75 -0.35
CA ILE A 94 16.92 -0.60 -0.20
C ILE A 94 16.31 -1.30 1.03
N ALA A 95 16.24 -0.60 2.17
CA ALA A 95 15.68 -1.15 3.41
C ALA A 95 14.19 -1.51 3.24
N ALA A 96 13.40 -0.68 2.55
CA ALA A 96 11.99 -0.96 2.29
C ALA A 96 11.81 -2.23 1.46
N LEU A 97 12.58 -2.38 0.37
CA LEU A 97 12.54 -3.57 -0.48
C LEU A 97 12.97 -4.82 0.29
N GLN A 98 14.02 -4.74 1.11
CA GLN A 98 14.47 -5.84 1.97
C GLN A 98 13.41 -6.27 2.99
N LYS A 99 12.59 -5.33 3.47
CA LYS A 99 11.48 -5.61 4.40
C LYS A 99 10.20 -6.08 3.72
N GLY A 100 10.19 -6.19 2.40
CA GLY A 100 9.07 -6.74 1.63
C GLY A 100 8.16 -5.71 0.97
N ALA A 101 8.60 -4.44 0.84
CA ALA A 101 7.92 -3.52 -0.06
C ALA A 101 7.99 -4.06 -1.50
N TYR A 102 6.89 -3.89 -2.23
CA TYR A 102 6.77 -4.31 -3.62
C TYR A 102 7.37 -3.29 -4.59
N ASP A 103 7.21 -2.00 -4.29
CA ASP A 103 7.76 -0.89 -5.08
C ASP A 103 8.01 0.32 -4.18
N PHE A 104 8.82 1.25 -4.68
CA PHE A 104 9.16 2.49 -4.00
C PHE A 104 9.03 3.66 -4.96
N LEU A 105 8.11 4.58 -4.65
CA LEU A 105 7.80 5.76 -5.44
C LEU A 105 8.17 7.03 -4.67
N ARG A 106 8.73 8.00 -5.39
CA ARG A 106 9.13 9.29 -4.84
C ARG A 106 8.06 10.36 -5.11
N LYS A 107 7.71 11.15 -4.11
CA LYS A 107 6.93 12.39 -4.26
C LYS A 107 7.84 13.50 -4.84
N PRO A 108 7.36 14.34 -5.77
CA PRO A 108 6.07 14.24 -6.45
C PRO A 108 6.07 13.06 -7.44
N VAL A 109 4.96 12.33 -7.48
CA VAL A 109 4.76 11.19 -8.40
C VAL A 109 3.71 11.55 -9.44
N ASP A 110 3.93 11.12 -10.68
CA ASP A 110 2.90 11.21 -11.71
C ASP A 110 1.73 10.27 -11.37
N VAL A 111 0.50 10.77 -11.49
CA VAL A 111 -0.71 10.02 -11.11
C VAL A 111 -0.86 8.75 -11.94
N ALA A 112 -0.53 8.77 -13.24
CA ALA A 112 -0.61 7.56 -14.06
C ALA A 112 0.43 6.51 -13.63
N VAL A 113 1.63 6.95 -13.23
CA VAL A 113 2.66 6.04 -12.68
C VAL A 113 2.19 5.40 -11.37
N LEU A 114 1.63 6.20 -10.45
CA LEU A 114 1.10 5.70 -9.18
C LEU A 114 -0.05 4.69 -9.40
N LEU A 115 -1.01 5.03 -10.25
CA LEU A 115 -2.14 4.15 -10.56
C LEU A 115 -1.69 2.84 -11.23
N ALA A 116 -0.69 2.90 -12.11
CA ALA A 116 -0.11 1.70 -12.72
C ALA A 116 0.58 0.82 -11.67
N ALA A 117 1.30 1.41 -10.70
CA ALA A 117 1.93 0.66 -9.61
C ALA A 117 0.89 0.00 -8.70
N ILE A 118 -0.19 0.70 -8.35
CA ILE A 118 -1.30 0.14 -7.56
C ILE A 118 -1.98 -0.99 -8.32
N GLY A 119 -2.23 -0.84 -9.62
CA GLY A 119 -2.82 -1.89 -10.45
C GLY A 119 -1.99 -3.19 -10.44
N ARG A 120 -0.67 -3.07 -10.64
CA ARG A 120 0.26 -4.22 -10.54
C ARG A 120 0.27 -4.84 -9.14
N ALA A 121 0.21 -4.02 -8.09
CA ALA A 121 0.19 -4.49 -6.72
C ALA A 121 -1.11 -5.26 -6.39
N LEU A 122 -2.26 -4.79 -6.87
CA LEU A 122 -3.55 -5.49 -6.73
C LEU A 122 -3.54 -6.85 -7.44
N GLU A 123 -3.04 -6.89 -8.67
CA GLU A 123 -2.92 -8.14 -9.44
C GLU A 123 -2.00 -9.14 -8.72
N LYS A 124 -0.85 -8.68 -8.24
CA LYS A 124 0.09 -9.52 -7.46
C LYS A 124 -0.56 -10.10 -6.20
N GLY A 125 -1.30 -9.27 -5.45
CA GLY A 125 -1.99 -9.70 -4.23
C GLY A 125 -3.04 -10.78 -4.51
N ARG A 126 -3.79 -10.67 -5.62
CA ARG A 126 -4.78 -11.67 -6.05
C ARG A 126 -4.12 -12.99 -6.43
N MET A 127 -3.06 -12.95 -7.24
CA MET A 127 -2.32 -14.14 -7.63
C MET A 127 -1.74 -14.89 -6.43
N ASP A 128 -1.20 -14.17 -5.44
CA ASP A 128 -0.66 -14.79 -4.22
C ASP A 128 -1.76 -15.46 -3.38
N GLN A 129 -2.93 -14.82 -3.28
CA GLN A 129 -4.07 -15.38 -2.56
C GLN A 129 -4.64 -16.61 -3.27
N GLU A 130 -4.75 -16.58 -4.60
CA GLU A 130 -5.17 -17.73 -5.41
C GLU A 130 -4.18 -18.90 -5.24
N ARG A 131 -2.88 -18.64 -5.34
CA ARG A 131 -1.84 -19.66 -5.14
C ARG A 131 -1.92 -20.28 -3.74
N SER A 132 -2.15 -19.46 -2.72
CA SER A 132 -2.32 -19.92 -1.34
C SER A 132 -3.56 -20.80 -1.17
N ARG A 133 -4.70 -20.42 -1.78
CA ARG A 133 -5.95 -21.19 -1.76
C ARG A 133 -5.81 -22.53 -2.47
N THR A 134 -5.20 -22.56 -3.66
CA THR A 134 -4.97 -23.81 -4.40
C THR A 134 -4.07 -24.76 -3.61
N GLN A 135 -3.00 -24.26 -2.99
CA GLN A 135 -2.14 -25.10 -2.14
C GLN A 135 -2.84 -25.63 -0.89
N ALA A 136 -3.71 -24.84 -0.28
CA ALA A 136 -4.49 -25.28 0.88
C ALA A 136 -5.54 -26.35 0.52
N ALA A 137 -6.13 -26.29 -0.69
CA ALA A 137 -7.13 -27.26 -1.14
C ALA A 137 -6.54 -28.63 -1.58
N LEU A 138 -5.21 -28.69 -1.79
CA LEU A 138 -4.47 -29.91 -2.17
C LEU A 138 -3.85 -30.64 -0.96
N ARG A 139 -4.04 -30.13 0.26
CA ARG A 139 -3.60 -30.76 1.52
C ARG A 139 -4.79 -31.38 2.24
#